data_AF-A0A5M6CNZ8-F1
#
_entry.id   AF-A0A5M6CNZ8-F1
#
_cell.length_a   1.000
_cell.length_b   1.000
_cell.length_c   1.000
_cell.angle_alpha   90.00
_cell.angle_beta   90.00
_cell.angle_gamma   90.00
#
_symmetry.space_group_name_H-M   'P 1'
#
loop_
_entity.id
_entity.type
_entity.pdbx_description
1 polymer ?
#
loop_
_entity_poly.entity_id
_entity_poly.type
_entity_poly.pdbx_seq_one_letter_code
_entity_poly.pdbx_strand_id
1 'polypeptide(L)'
;MKKILTILSIGILFAACSKKKNPVTDPAAVFNCQNFKTGITTDMSDMVGTEVNKLCLDLMPAASSPSDEYGQSQNINILVQRLSEKCDVTATLVCYACIETLPAQSEIRISINQNGTVYNRILDITVTQQNMLIYNGMHE
;
A
#
# COMPACT_ATOMS: atom_id res chain seq x y z
N MET A 1 -52.01 5.46 46.55
CA MET A 1 -51.83 4.22 45.77
C MET A 1 -50.76 4.48 44.71
N LYS A 2 -49.77 3.58 44.68
CA LYS A 2 -48.51 3.48 43.90
C LYS A 2 -48.21 4.52 42.80
N LYS A 3 -47.13 5.29 42.99
CA LYS A 3 -46.43 6.05 41.95
C LYS A 3 -45.71 5.05 41.02
N ILE A 4 -46.03 5.09 39.74
CA ILE A 4 -45.37 4.29 38.68
C ILE A 4 -44.03 4.96 38.38
N LEU A 5 -42.94 4.28 38.73
CA LEU A 5 -41.59 4.69 38.39
C LEU A 5 -41.24 4.05 37.04
N THR A 6 -41.35 4.81 35.96
CA THR A 6 -40.98 4.39 34.62
C THR A 6 -39.46 4.38 34.49
N ILE A 7 -38.85 3.21 34.53
CA ILE A 7 -37.41 3.02 34.26
C ILE A 7 -37.27 2.85 32.74
N LEU A 8 -36.74 3.87 32.08
CA LEU A 8 -36.43 3.86 30.65
C LEU A 8 -35.02 3.28 30.46
N SER A 9 -34.93 1.95 30.40
CA SER A 9 -33.69 1.25 30.06
C SER A 9 -33.49 1.25 28.54
N ILE A 10 -32.83 2.27 28.02
CA ILE A 10 -32.33 2.28 26.64
C ILE A 10 -31.09 1.39 26.61
N GLY A 11 -31.29 0.11 26.31
CA GLY A 11 -30.22 -0.83 25.98
C GLY A 11 -29.71 -0.55 24.58
N ILE A 12 -28.62 0.21 24.47
CA ILE A 12 -27.86 0.35 23.22
C ILE A 12 -27.11 -0.96 23.01
N LEU A 13 -27.70 -1.85 22.21
CA LEU A 13 -27.00 -2.99 21.64
C LEU A 13 -25.99 -2.45 20.63
N PHE A 14 -24.72 -2.34 21.04
CA PHE A 14 -23.62 -2.23 20.10
C PHE A 14 -23.56 -3.51 19.27
N ALA A 15 -24.08 -3.45 18.05
CA ALA A 15 -23.81 -4.44 17.03
C ALA A 15 -22.31 -4.36 16.70
N ALA A 16 -21.51 -5.16 17.39
CA ALA A 16 -20.14 -5.43 17.00
C ALA A 16 -20.19 -6.16 15.65
N CYS A 17 -19.99 -5.43 14.56
CA CYS A 17 -19.70 -6.00 13.26
C CYS A 17 -18.34 -6.70 13.34
N SER A 18 -18.35 -7.99 13.68
CA SER A 18 -17.23 -8.88 13.40
C SER A 18 -17.10 -8.96 11.88
N LYS A 19 -16.24 -8.14 11.28
CA LYS A 19 -15.75 -8.39 9.93
C LYS A 19 -15.02 -9.73 9.97
N LYS A 20 -15.74 -10.81 9.65
CA LYS A 20 -15.11 -12.08 9.27
C LYS A 20 -14.17 -11.75 8.12
N LYS A 21 -12.86 -11.75 8.39
CA LYS A 21 -11.86 -11.84 7.33
C LYS A 21 -12.06 -13.24 6.75
N ASN A 22 -12.83 -13.31 5.65
CA ASN A 22 -12.79 -14.51 4.83
C ASN A 22 -11.32 -14.66 4.41
N PRO A 23 -10.67 -15.81 4.64
CA PRO A 23 -9.40 -16.08 4.03
C PRO A 23 -9.63 -16.03 2.52
N VAL A 24 -9.08 -15.01 1.87
CA VAL A 24 -9.23 -14.80 0.43
C VAL A 24 -8.41 -15.88 -0.25
N THR A 25 -9.08 -16.98 -0.57
CA THR A 25 -8.74 -17.87 -1.67
C THR A 25 -9.31 -17.25 -2.95
N ASP A 26 -8.64 -16.24 -3.51
CA ASP A 26 -8.98 -15.63 -4.80
C ASP A 26 -7.69 -15.57 -5.64
N PRO A 27 -7.68 -16.04 -6.90
CA PRO A 27 -6.47 -16.13 -7.70
C PRO A 27 -5.99 -14.71 -8.00
N ALA A 28 -4.85 -14.32 -7.42
CA ALA A 28 -4.19 -13.02 -7.61
C ALA A 28 -5.11 -11.81 -7.51
N ALA A 29 -5.21 -11.20 -6.31
CA ALA A 29 -5.89 -9.92 -6.13
C ALA A 29 -5.44 -8.91 -7.20
N VAL A 30 -6.33 -8.61 -8.15
CA VAL A 30 -6.01 -7.77 -9.31
C VAL A 30 -5.81 -6.32 -8.83
N PHE A 31 -4.75 -5.70 -9.32
CA PHE A 31 -4.46 -4.29 -9.07
C PHE A 31 -5.56 -3.39 -9.62
N ASN A 32 -6.05 -2.47 -8.79
CA ASN A 32 -7.15 -1.57 -9.11
C ASN A 32 -6.65 -0.12 -9.20
N CYS A 33 -6.65 0.42 -10.42
CA CYS A 33 -6.18 1.79 -10.66
C CYS A 33 -7.05 2.87 -10.04
N GLN A 34 -8.35 2.65 -9.91
CA GLN A 34 -9.21 3.63 -9.28
C GLN A 34 -8.86 3.76 -7.79
N ASN A 35 -8.64 2.64 -7.10
CA ASN A 35 -8.19 2.66 -5.71
C ASN A 35 -6.82 3.32 -5.58
N PHE A 36 -5.86 2.94 -6.43
CA PHE A 36 -4.52 3.52 -6.39
C PHE A 36 -4.56 5.04 -6.60
N LYS A 37 -5.22 5.53 -7.66
CA LYS A 37 -5.37 6.97 -7.93
C LYS A 37 -6.10 7.69 -6.79
N THR A 38 -7.19 7.12 -6.29
CA THR A 38 -7.93 7.71 -5.16
C THR A 38 -7.03 7.83 -3.94
N GLY A 39 -6.28 6.77 -3.61
CA GLY A 39 -5.35 6.79 -2.48
C GLY A 39 -4.26 7.85 -2.62
N ILE A 40 -3.71 8.05 -3.83
CA ILE A 40 -2.74 9.10 -4.11
C ILE A 40 -3.36 10.50 -3.96
N THR A 41 -4.57 10.73 -4.47
CA THR A 41 -5.18 12.08 -4.47
C THR A 41 -5.88 12.46 -3.18
N THR A 42 -6.23 11.49 -2.33
CA THR A 42 -6.86 11.72 -1.02
C THR A 42 -5.96 11.33 0.16
N ASP A 43 -4.67 11.11 -0.10
CA ASP A 43 -3.65 10.78 0.92
C ASP A 43 -3.95 9.51 1.75
N MET A 44 -4.67 8.55 1.17
CA MET A 44 -5.01 7.29 1.84
C MET A 44 -3.90 6.25 1.63
N SER A 45 -2.82 6.38 2.41
CA SER A 45 -1.64 5.49 2.41
C SER A 45 -1.98 3.99 2.41
N ASP A 46 -2.89 3.53 3.27
CA ASP A 46 -3.25 2.10 3.34
C ASP A 46 -3.87 1.56 2.04
N MET A 47 -4.63 2.41 1.34
CA MET A 47 -5.24 2.07 0.06
C MET A 47 -4.18 1.94 -1.03
N VAL A 48 -3.22 2.87 -1.06
CA VAL A 48 -2.07 2.81 -1.96
C VAL A 48 -1.24 1.55 -1.70
N GLY A 49 -0.91 1.29 -0.43
CA GLY A 49 -0.14 0.12 -0.04
C GLY A 49 -0.81 -1.21 -0.40
N THR A 50 -2.13 -1.30 -0.25
CA THR A 50 -2.91 -2.48 -0.68
C THR A 50 -2.73 -2.74 -2.17
N GLU A 51 -2.76 -1.71 -3.01
CA GLU A 51 -2.61 -1.86 -4.45
C GLU A 51 -1.15 -2.12 -4.85
N VAL A 52 -0.18 -1.41 -4.27
CA VAL A 52 1.26 -1.62 -4.53
C VAL A 52 1.69 -3.04 -4.18
N ASN A 53 1.24 -3.58 -3.04
CA ASN A 53 1.61 -4.93 -2.61
C ASN A 53 1.12 -6.01 -3.57
N LYS A 54 -0.03 -5.81 -4.25
CA LYS A 54 -0.50 -6.74 -5.29
C LYS A 54 0.47 -6.83 -6.47
N LEU A 55 1.14 -5.73 -6.80
CA LEU A 55 2.14 -5.68 -7.87
C LEU A 55 3.50 -6.30 -7.47
N CYS A 56 3.67 -6.71 -6.21
CA CYS A 56 4.91 -7.30 -5.71
C CYS A 56 4.82 -8.82 -5.51
N LEU A 57 3.62 -9.42 -5.62
CA LEU A 57 3.36 -10.80 -5.20
C LEU A 57 4.22 -11.86 -5.92
N ASP A 58 4.58 -11.61 -7.17
CA ASP A 58 5.37 -12.50 -8.03
C ASP A 58 6.86 -12.08 -8.15
N LEU A 59 7.27 -11.01 -7.46
CA LEU A 59 8.63 -10.47 -7.55
C LEU A 59 9.57 -11.16 -6.57
N MET A 60 10.13 -12.30 -6.99
CA MET A 60 11.10 -13.06 -6.19
C MET A 60 12.47 -12.37 -6.16
N PRO A 61 13.13 -12.23 -4.99
CA PRO A 61 14.48 -11.67 -4.91
C PRO A 61 15.51 -12.55 -5.64
N ALA A 62 16.52 -11.90 -6.20
CA ALA A 62 17.76 -12.57 -6.58
C ALA A 62 18.60 -12.92 -5.33
N ALA A 63 19.67 -13.68 -5.52
CA ALA A 63 20.65 -13.86 -4.45
C ALA A 63 21.33 -12.52 -4.13
N SER A 64 21.48 -12.23 -2.84
CA SER A 64 22.21 -11.06 -2.36
C SER A 64 23.64 -11.02 -2.89
N SER A 65 24.12 -9.82 -3.19
CA SER A 65 25.48 -9.58 -3.68
C SER A 65 26.04 -8.27 -3.09
N PRO A 66 27.37 -8.03 -3.15
CA PRO A 66 27.95 -6.76 -2.67
C PRO A 66 27.39 -5.50 -3.31
N SER A 67 26.84 -5.60 -4.54
CA SER A 67 26.21 -4.48 -5.25
C SER A 67 24.68 -4.44 -5.10
N ASP A 68 24.10 -5.46 -4.49
CA ASP A 68 22.66 -5.58 -4.27
C ASP A 68 22.41 -6.48 -3.04
N GLU A 69 22.56 -5.89 -1.85
CA GLU A 69 22.46 -6.60 -0.58
C GLU A 69 21.10 -7.29 -0.41
N TYR A 70 20.03 -6.69 -0.93
CA TYR A 70 18.67 -7.20 -0.82
C TYR A 70 18.24 -8.08 -1.99
N GLY A 71 19.00 -8.11 -3.10
CA GLY A 71 18.64 -8.86 -4.31
C GLY A 71 17.39 -8.32 -5.01
N GLN A 72 17.06 -7.04 -4.81
CA GLN A 72 15.80 -6.41 -5.21
C GLN A 72 15.96 -5.30 -6.27
N SER A 73 17.17 -5.04 -6.74
CA SER A 73 17.43 -3.95 -7.71
C SER A 73 16.64 -4.11 -9.01
N GLN A 74 16.49 -5.33 -9.52
CA GLN A 74 15.66 -5.57 -10.72
C GLN A 74 14.16 -5.41 -10.43
N ASN A 75 13.70 -5.96 -9.30
CA ASN A 75 12.29 -5.96 -8.94
C ASN A 75 11.76 -4.56 -8.61
N ILE A 76 12.56 -3.68 -8.00
CA ILE A 76 12.11 -2.30 -7.77
C ILE A 76 11.89 -1.56 -9.09
N ASN A 77 12.72 -1.81 -10.10
CA ASN A 77 12.53 -1.26 -11.44
C ASN A 77 11.31 -1.86 -12.14
N ILE A 78 11.05 -3.16 -11.97
CA ILE A 78 9.83 -3.81 -12.46
C ILE A 78 8.59 -3.20 -11.79
N LEU A 79 8.63 -2.93 -10.49
CA LEU A 79 7.53 -2.28 -9.77
C LEU A 79 7.25 -0.87 -10.33
N VAL A 80 8.30 -0.06 -10.54
CA VAL A 80 8.19 1.29 -11.15
C VAL A 80 7.55 1.22 -12.54
N GLN A 81 7.98 0.26 -13.36
CA GLN A 81 7.40 0.03 -14.68
C GLN A 81 5.92 -0.34 -14.59
N ARG A 82 5.57 -1.33 -13.74
CA ARG A 82 4.19 -1.78 -13.54
C ARG A 82 3.26 -0.66 -13.09
N LEU A 83 3.73 0.21 -12.19
CA LEU A 83 2.95 1.36 -11.72
C LEU A 83 2.66 2.33 -12.85
N SER A 84 3.67 2.66 -13.66
CA SER A 84 3.53 3.58 -14.80
C SER A 84 2.58 3.03 -15.88
N GLU A 85 2.74 1.75 -16.24
CA GLU A 85 1.99 1.12 -17.33
C GLU A 85 0.51 0.87 -16.99
N LYS A 86 0.20 0.55 -15.72
CA LYS A 86 -1.15 0.11 -15.37
C LYS A 86 -2.13 1.27 -15.18
N CYS A 87 -1.68 2.43 -14.69
CA CYS A 87 -2.59 3.48 -14.24
C CYS A 87 -2.50 4.83 -14.93
N ASP A 88 -1.76 5.04 -16.03
CA ASP A 88 -1.58 6.40 -16.58
C ASP A 88 -1.15 7.38 -15.47
N VAL A 89 -0.06 6.99 -14.82
CA VAL A 89 0.65 7.76 -13.79
C VAL A 89 2.11 7.75 -14.17
N THR A 90 2.86 8.76 -13.74
CA THR A 90 4.32 8.71 -13.85
C THR A 90 4.89 8.12 -12.57
N ALA A 91 5.55 6.97 -12.63
CA ALA A 91 6.33 6.45 -11.52
C ALA A 91 7.83 6.60 -11.83
N THR A 92 8.63 6.99 -10.85
CA THR A 92 10.07 7.19 -11.00
C THR A 92 10.78 6.69 -9.74
N LEU A 93 11.78 5.83 -9.92
CA LEU A 93 12.67 5.46 -8.82
C LEU A 93 13.45 6.71 -8.37
N VAL A 94 13.24 7.13 -7.14
CA VAL A 94 14.03 8.20 -6.51
C VAL A 94 15.35 7.61 -6.03
N CYS A 95 15.25 6.49 -5.30
CA CYS A 95 16.42 5.74 -4.86
C CYS A 95 16.09 4.29 -4.56
N TYR A 96 17.10 3.43 -4.61
CA TYR A 96 17.04 2.04 -4.18
C TYR A 96 17.85 1.86 -2.90
N ALA A 97 17.20 1.35 -1.84
CA ALA A 97 17.81 1.05 -0.53
C ALA A 97 18.66 2.20 0.06
N CYS A 98 18.23 3.46 -0.14
CA CYS A 98 19.00 4.63 0.28
C CYS A 98 18.60 5.20 1.64
N ILE A 99 17.43 4.81 2.17
CA ILE A 99 16.98 5.27 3.47
C ILE A 99 17.53 4.31 4.53
N GLU A 100 18.39 4.84 5.39
CA GLU A 100 19.12 4.10 6.43
C GLU A 100 18.23 3.70 7.62
N THR A 101 17.23 2.86 7.36
CA THR A 101 16.43 2.17 8.37
C THR A 101 16.79 0.69 8.44
N LEU A 102 16.18 -0.05 9.38
CA LEU A 102 16.30 -1.51 9.45
C LEU A 102 14.93 -2.17 9.22
N PRO A 103 14.64 -2.75 8.03
CA PRO A 103 15.50 -2.80 6.83
C PRO A 103 15.58 -1.46 6.10
N ALA A 104 16.53 -1.32 5.18
CA ALA A 104 16.64 -0.11 4.35
C ALA A 104 15.38 0.07 3.48
N GLN A 105 15.09 1.31 3.12
CA GLN A 105 13.94 1.63 2.25
C GLN A 105 14.39 2.25 0.93
N SER A 106 13.59 1.98 -0.09
CA SER A 106 13.65 2.59 -1.42
C SER A 106 12.50 3.59 -1.55
N GLU A 107 12.67 4.58 -2.42
CA GLU A 107 11.65 5.59 -2.66
C GLU A 107 11.23 5.61 -4.12
N ILE A 108 9.93 5.57 -4.36
CA ILE A 108 9.33 5.72 -5.70
C ILE A 108 8.45 6.96 -5.70
N ARG A 109 8.75 7.93 -6.56
CA ARG A 109 7.87 9.08 -6.78
C ARG A 109 6.76 8.71 -7.73
N ILE A 110 5.53 9.06 -7.37
CA ILE A 110 4.32 8.98 -8.19
C ILE A 110 3.86 10.40 -8.50
N SER A 111 3.58 10.67 -9.77
CA SER A 111 2.95 11.91 -10.23
C SER A 111 1.71 11.62 -11.04
N ILE A 112 0.60 12.27 -10.69
CA ILE A 112 -0.70 12.11 -11.35
C ILE A 112 -1.28 13.48 -11.66
N ASN A 113 -1.70 13.70 -12.90
CA ASN A 113 -2.52 14.85 -13.27
C ASN A 113 -3.99 14.42 -13.30
N GLN A 114 -4.81 14.95 -12.39
CA GLN A 114 -6.25 14.73 -12.38
C GLN A 114 -6.95 16.08 -12.48
N ASN A 115 -7.66 16.29 -13.60
CA ASN A 115 -8.41 17.52 -13.88
C ASN A 115 -7.57 18.81 -13.75
N GLY A 116 -6.31 18.77 -14.20
CA GLY A 116 -5.39 19.92 -14.15
C GLY A 116 -4.68 20.12 -12.82
N THR A 117 -5.00 19.33 -11.79
CA THR A 117 -4.26 19.32 -10.52
C THR A 117 -3.23 18.21 -10.55
N VAL A 118 -1.97 18.55 -10.23
CA VAL A 118 -0.87 17.57 -10.14
C VAL A 118 -0.70 17.15 -8.68
N TYR A 119 -0.83 15.84 -8.43
CA TYR A 119 -0.56 15.21 -7.14
C TYR A 119 0.79 14.51 -7.22
N ASN A 120 1.66 14.78 -6.25
CA ASN A 120 2.96 14.13 -6.13
C ASN A 120 3.02 13.41 -4.77
N ARG A 121 3.46 12.15 -4.80
CA ARG A 121 3.66 11.34 -3.60
C ARG A 121 4.94 10.55 -3.73
N ILE A 122 5.64 10.34 -2.61
CA ILE A 122 6.77 9.43 -2.51
C ILE A 122 6.27 8.19 -1.77
N LEU A 123 6.47 7.02 -2.37
CA LEU A 123 6.16 5.73 -1.78
C LEU A 123 7.43 5.14 -1.20
N ASP A 124 7.37 4.75 0.06
CA ASP A 124 8.43 4.02 0.73
C ASP A 124 8.21 2.52 0.50
N ILE A 125 9.22 1.87 -0.08
CA ILE A 125 9.23 0.43 -0.33
C ILE A 125 10.33 -0.19 0.52
N THR A 126 9.99 -1.17 1.33
CA THR A 126 10.93 -1.93 2.14
C THR A 126 10.94 -3.41 1.73
N VAL A 127 11.65 -4.22 2.49
CA VAL A 127 11.67 -5.68 2.30
C VAL A 127 11.14 -6.40 3.54
N THR A 128 10.48 -7.54 3.33
CA THR A 128 10.11 -8.45 4.42
C THR A 128 11.32 -9.24 4.92
N GLN A 129 11.14 -10.05 5.97
CA GLN A 129 12.16 -11.00 6.44
C GLN A 129 12.54 -12.06 5.40
N GLN A 130 11.68 -12.32 4.41
CA GLN A 130 11.95 -13.21 3.28
C GLN A 130 12.54 -12.43 2.08
N ASN A 131 13.04 -11.22 2.32
CA ASN A 131 13.55 -10.28 1.33
C ASN A 131 12.55 -9.97 0.21
N MET A 132 11.23 -10.02 0.44
CA MET A 132 10.23 -9.66 -0.58
C MET A 132 9.93 -8.17 -0.53
N LEU A 133 9.77 -7.49 -1.69
CA LEU A 133 9.33 -6.09 -1.71
C LEU A 133 7.95 -5.94 -1.07
N ILE A 134 7.80 -4.92 -0.23
CA ILE A 134 6.54 -4.56 0.40
C ILE A 134 6.48 -3.05 0.59
N TYR A 135 5.29 -2.48 0.41
CA TYR A 135 4.99 -1.11 0.75
C TYR A 135 5.16 -0.86 2.26
N ASN A 136 5.79 0.25 2.61
CA ASN A 136 5.98 0.68 3.99
C ASN A 136 5.21 1.97 4.34
N GLY A 137 5.13 2.92 3.41
CA GLY A 137 4.58 4.25 3.71
C GLY A 137 4.47 5.16 2.49
N MET A 138 3.88 6.33 2.70
CA MET A 138 3.73 7.38 1.69
C MET A 138 3.87 8.75 2.34
N HIS A 139 4.59 9.64 1.65
CA HIS A 139 4.81 11.04 2.03
C HIS A 139 4.86 11.95 0.79
N GLU A 140 5.20 13.24 0.97
CA GLU A 140 5.25 14.28 -0.08
C GLU A 140 6.68 14.71 -0.43
#